data_AF-A0A0F5J6S2-F1
#
_entry.id   AF-A0A0F5J6S2-F1
#
_cell.length_a   1.000
_cell.length_b   1.000
_cell.length_c   1.000
_cell.angle_alpha   90.00
_cell.angle_beta   90.00
_cell.angle_gamma   90.00
#
_symmetry.space_group_name_H-M   'P 1'
#
loop_
_entity.id
_entity.type
_entity.pdbx_description
1 polymer ?
#
loop_
_entity_poly.entity_id
_entity_poly.type
_entity_poly.pdbx_seq_one_letter_code
_entity_poly.pdbx_strand_id
1 'polypeptide(L)'
;MSDSSEVGGIGSPSQMFRLLLSGLMLVQIHNSRHLIFILLFVFYLVVLELFNFIFHTDLMGLTIGITYSYKLAFGILMYFVIDKYIQKGWLEFNRLLDYTIYSGVIYCGLVLFADLLGISYPSYSGVNLGSRGIFASANGLGIYVGVCSLLVIYKYYKSPQKIYLFFYLLMAYVLLGLMTRAAIGILLVGVTLWFINMPWKYKLMSLGVGFILIGIFIEPVSKVVRSSTEMIVYRLQDADISFQGLVIGGRQELFDRATKNFTIENGLWYRLVVGGGYFLSYRNPFSMASEYSPILEADLWDVFYMFGIVGLLVYGRLFIYGLCISKHATLSYILKIAWIMLFFHSAFAGHVIQNGMSVMVMVCLMILLKYIGSEKVQGQLCS
;
A
#
# COMPACT_ATOMS: atom_id res chain seq x y z
N MET A 1 -22.49 -7.91 -11.30
CA MET A 1 -21.02 -7.97 -11.45
C MET A 1 -20.53 -6.75 -12.25
N SER A 2 -21.03 -5.54 -11.92
CA SER A 2 -20.89 -4.32 -12.74
C SER A 2 -20.25 -3.11 -12.05
N ASP A 3 -19.91 -3.17 -10.76
CA ASP A 3 -19.55 -1.95 -10.01
C ASP A 3 -18.03 -1.73 -9.80
N SER A 4 -17.18 -2.69 -10.15
CA SER A 4 -15.72 -2.56 -9.97
C SER A 4 -14.98 -2.00 -11.19
N SER A 5 -15.61 -1.97 -12.36
CA SER A 5 -15.02 -1.42 -13.59
C SER A 5 -15.15 0.10 -13.72
N GLU A 6 -16.16 0.73 -13.08
CA GLU A 6 -16.38 2.18 -13.20
C GLU A 6 -15.44 3.02 -12.31
N VAL A 7 -15.05 2.53 -11.14
CA VAL A 7 -14.26 3.30 -10.16
C VAL A 7 -12.80 3.52 -10.60
N GLY A 8 -12.35 2.79 -11.62
CA GLY A 8 -10.99 2.87 -12.19
C GLY A 8 -10.95 3.00 -13.71
N GLY A 9 -12.09 3.22 -14.37
CA GLY A 9 -12.19 3.30 -15.83
C GLY A 9 -11.40 4.46 -16.44
N ILE A 10 -11.11 4.36 -17.74
CA ILE A 10 -10.48 5.43 -18.54
C ILE A 10 -11.35 6.69 -18.39
N GLY A 11 -10.81 7.72 -17.72
CA GLY A 11 -11.53 8.97 -17.49
C GLY A 11 -12.27 9.07 -16.15
N SER A 12 -12.07 8.15 -15.20
CA SER A 12 -12.65 8.32 -13.87
C SER A 12 -12.13 9.62 -13.20
N PRO A 13 -12.92 10.28 -12.33
CA PRO A 13 -12.51 11.53 -11.69
C PRO A 13 -11.15 11.44 -10.99
N SER A 14 -10.85 10.27 -10.39
CA SER A 14 -9.56 9.99 -9.76
C SER A 14 -8.39 9.98 -10.75
N GLN A 15 -8.61 9.51 -11.99
CA GLN A 15 -7.60 9.52 -13.04
C GLN A 15 -7.39 10.93 -13.60
N MET A 16 -8.47 11.68 -13.85
CA MET A 16 -8.38 13.06 -14.32
C MET A 16 -7.65 13.94 -13.33
N PHE A 17 -7.97 13.82 -12.04
CA PHE A 17 -7.29 14.55 -10.99
C PHE A 17 -5.79 14.19 -10.90
N ARG A 18 -5.45 12.90 -11.01
CA ARG A 18 -4.05 12.46 -11.07
C ARG A 18 -3.31 13.00 -12.29
N LEU A 19 -3.97 13.05 -13.45
CA LEU A 19 -3.38 13.60 -14.67
C LEU A 19 -3.12 15.11 -14.51
N LEU A 20 -4.09 15.86 -13.98
CA LEU A 20 -3.95 17.29 -13.68
C LEU A 20 -2.77 17.53 -12.73
N LEU A 21 -2.72 16.80 -11.61
CA LEU A 21 -1.62 16.89 -10.66
C LEU A 21 -0.27 16.52 -11.28
N SER A 22 -0.22 15.49 -12.13
CA SER A 22 1.01 15.10 -12.85
C SER A 22 1.52 16.24 -13.73
N GLY A 23 0.62 16.93 -14.45
CA GLY A 23 0.97 18.10 -15.26
C GLY A 23 1.57 19.23 -14.41
N LEU A 24 0.92 19.57 -13.29
CA LEU A 24 1.43 20.59 -12.36
C LEU A 24 2.81 20.20 -11.77
N MET A 25 2.99 18.93 -11.41
CA MET A 25 4.25 18.41 -10.89
C MET A 25 5.38 18.46 -11.93
N LEU A 26 5.08 18.16 -13.20
CA LEU A 26 6.05 18.25 -14.30
C LEU A 26 6.57 19.68 -14.50
N VAL A 27 5.68 20.69 -14.46
CA VAL A 27 6.05 22.11 -14.55
C VAL A 27 7.03 22.50 -13.43
N GLN A 28 6.78 22.00 -12.22
CA GLN A 28 7.62 22.29 -11.06
C GLN A 28 9.02 21.71 -11.18
N ILE A 29 9.22 20.62 -11.92
CA ILE A 29 10.53 19.95 -12.08
C ILE A 29 11.19 20.17 -13.44
N HIS A 30 10.64 21.05 -14.29
CA HIS A 30 11.06 21.18 -15.70
C HIS A 30 12.58 21.41 -15.89
N ASN A 31 13.22 22.20 -15.02
CA ASN A 31 14.66 22.50 -15.09
C ASN A 31 15.55 21.54 -14.27
N SER A 32 15.09 20.32 -13.99
CA SER A 32 15.86 19.34 -13.20
C SER A 32 16.33 18.16 -14.05
N ARG A 33 17.52 17.63 -13.74
CA ARG A 33 18.01 16.37 -14.32
C ARG A 33 17.03 15.20 -14.08
N HIS A 34 16.18 15.31 -13.06
CA HIS A 34 15.12 14.34 -12.76
C HIS A 34 14.03 14.28 -13.82
N LEU A 35 13.79 15.37 -14.58
CA LEU A 35 12.83 15.36 -15.68
C LEU A 35 13.23 14.33 -16.74
N ILE A 36 14.51 14.32 -17.14
CA ILE A 36 15.02 13.37 -18.13
C ILE A 36 14.81 11.93 -17.66
N PHE A 37 15.10 11.64 -16.39
CA PHE A 37 14.87 10.32 -15.81
C PHE A 37 13.39 9.91 -15.87
N ILE A 38 12.48 10.81 -15.52
CA ILE A 38 11.03 10.55 -15.57
C ILE A 38 10.57 10.33 -17.00
N LEU A 39 11.02 11.15 -17.95
CA LEU A 39 10.69 10.99 -19.36
C LEU A 39 11.20 9.66 -19.92
N LEU A 40 12.42 9.24 -19.57
CA LEU A 40 12.94 7.93 -19.95
C LEU A 40 12.14 6.79 -19.32
N PHE A 41 11.71 6.93 -18.06
CA PHE A 41 10.88 5.93 -17.40
C PHE A 41 9.48 5.82 -18.04
N VAL A 42 8.82 6.95 -18.32
CA VAL A 42 7.54 6.98 -19.03
C VAL A 42 7.70 6.41 -20.43
N PHE A 43 8.77 6.76 -21.14
CA PHE A 43 9.08 6.23 -22.46
C PHE A 43 9.24 4.70 -22.41
N TYR A 44 9.98 4.16 -21.43
CA TYR A 44 10.10 2.72 -21.20
C TYR A 44 8.73 2.05 -21.04
N LEU A 45 7.85 2.61 -20.19
CA LEU A 45 6.51 2.06 -19.96
C LEU A 45 5.66 2.07 -21.24
N VAL A 46 5.69 3.16 -22.01
CA VAL A 46 4.95 3.29 -23.27
C VAL A 46 5.48 2.32 -24.32
N VAL A 47 6.80 2.20 -24.47
CA VAL A 47 7.41 1.24 -25.40
C VAL A 47 7.04 -0.18 -25.04
N LEU A 48 7.02 -0.53 -23.75
CA LEU A 48 6.61 -1.86 -23.30
C LEU A 48 5.15 -2.17 -23.68
N GLU A 49 4.22 -1.24 -23.44
CA GLU A 49 2.81 -1.44 -23.85
C GLU A 49 2.65 -1.52 -25.37
N LEU A 50 3.34 -0.66 -26.13
CA LEU A 50 3.31 -0.67 -27.60
C LEU A 50 3.89 -1.96 -28.18
N PHE A 51 4.97 -2.47 -27.58
CA PHE A 51 5.56 -3.74 -28.00
C PHE A 51 4.61 -4.91 -27.74
N ASN A 52 3.97 -4.96 -26.57
CA ASN A 52 3.00 -6.00 -26.26
C ASN A 52 1.72 -5.88 -27.11
N PHE A 53 1.34 -4.67 -27.52
CA PHE A 53 0.22 -4.45 -28.45
C PHE A 53 0.40 -5.15 -29.81
N ILE A 54 1.64 -5.33 -30.28
CA ILE A 54 1.92 -6.09 -31.51
C ILE A 54 1.38 -7.53 -31.42
N PHE A 55 1.40 -8.13 -30.22
CA PHE A 55 0.95 -9.51 -30.02
C PHE A 55 -0.56 -9.62 -29.81
N HIS A 56 -1.15 -8.69 -29.07
CA HIS A 56 -2.53 -8.81 -28.61
C HIS A 56 -3.53 -8.00 -29.44
N THR A 57 -3.08 -7.00 -30.21
CA THR A 57 -3.84 -6.20 -31.20
C THR A 57 -5.12 -5.50 -30.72
N ASP A 58 -5.32 -5.41 -29.40
CA ASP A 58 -6.50 -4.79 -28.78
C ASP A 58 -6.23 -3.33 -28.41
N LEU A 59 -6.89 -2.40 -29.12
CA LEU A 59 -6.73 -0.96 -28.92
C LEU A 59 -7.25 -0.49 -27.54
N MET A 60 -8.32 -1.11 -27.05
CA MET A 60 -8.85 -0.81 -25.73
C MET A 60 -7.85 -1.26 -24.67
N GLY A 61 -7.26 -2.44 -24.87
CA GLY A 61 -6.19 -2.96 -24.04
C GLY A 61 -4.96 -2.05 -23.98
N LEU A 62 -4.50 -1.53 -25.11
CA LEU A 62 -3.41 -0.55 -25.14
C LEU A 62 -3.73 0.71 -24.32
N THR A 63 -4.96 1.22 -24.45
CA THR A 63 -5.41 2.42 -23.71
C THR A 63 -5.44 2.15 -22.21
N ILE A 64 -5.93 0.98 -21.79
CA ILE A 64 -5.89 0.54 -20.39
C ILE A 64 -4.44 0.43 -19.93
N GLY A 65 -3.57 -0.23 -20.70
CA GLY A 65 -2.15 -0.41 -20.38
C GLY A 65 -1.45 0.91 -20.09
N ILE A 66 -1.56 1.88 -20.99
CA ILE A 66 -0.99 3.22 -20.82
C ILE A 66 -1.60 3.95 -19.60
N THR A 67 -2.92 3.90 -19.45
CA THR A 67 -3.65 4.56 -18.36
C THR A 67 -3.28 4.01 -16.99
N TYR A 68 -2.94 2.74 -16.87
CA TYR A 68 -2.54 2.17 -15.59
C TYR A 68 -1.04 2.24 -15.35
N SER A 69 -0.22 2.11 -16.40
CA SER A 69 1.23 2.28 -16.33
C SER A 69 1.64 3.68 -15.87
N TYR A 70 0.92 4.75 -16.25
CA TYR A 70 1.26 6.11 -15.77
C TYR A 70 1.10 6.27 -14.24
N LYS A 71 0.28 5.43 -13.57
CA LYS A 71 0.09 5.51 -12.11
C LYS A 71 1.41 5.30 -11.36
N LEU A 72 2.34 4.53 -11.93
CA LEU A 72 3.69 4.35 -11.40
C LEU A 72 4.51 5.63 -11.53
N ALA A 73 4.44 6.28 -12.71
CA ALA A 73 5.13 7.54 -12.96
C ALA A 73 4.62 8.65 -12.02
N PHE A 74 3.33 8.68 -11.70
CA PHE A 74 2.75 9.62 -10.73
C PHE A 74 3.43 9.55 -9.35
N GLY A 75 3.69 8.35 -8.83
CA GLY A 75 4.40 8.18 -7.55
C GLY A 75 5.82 8.72 -7.58
N ILE A 76 6.55 8.46 -8.67
CA ILE A 76 7.92 8.94 -8.87
C ILE A 76 7.95 10.46 -9.01
N LEU A 77 7.03 11.05 -9.76
CA LEU A 77 6.86 12.50 -9.90
C LEU A 77 6.66 13.17 -8.55
N MET A 78 5.72 12.64 -7.76
CA MET A 78 5.42 13.13 -6.42
C MET A 78 6.64 13.08 -5.50
N TYR A 79 7.45 12.01 -5.57
CA TYR A 79 8.69 11.91 -4.81
C TYR A 79 9.66 13.05 -5.13
N PHE A 80 9.96 13.29 -6.41
CA PHE A 80 10.92 14.32 -6.80
C PHE A 80 10.43 15.74 -6.47
N VAL A 81 9.12 16.00 -6.59
CA VAL A 81 8.54 17.30 -6.22
C VAL A 81 8.67 17.57 -4.74
N ILE A 82 8.23 16.64 -3.89
CA ILE A 82 8.29 16.82 -2.43
C ILE A 82 9.75 16.88 -1.97
N ASP A 83 10.63 16.03 -2.53
CA ASP A 83 12.07 16.08 -2.24
C ASP A 83 12.68 17.44 -2.59
N LYS A 84 12.34 18.00 -3.76
CA LYS A 84 12.77 19.35 -4.17
C LYS A 84 12.27 20.42 -3.20
N TYR A 85 11.02 20.32 -2.71
CA TYR A 85 10.46 21.28 -1.76
C TYR A 85 11.20 21.27 -0.42
N ILE A 86 11.60 20.09 0.06
CA ILE A 86 12.42 19.99 1.28
C ILE A 86 13.83 20.53 1.03
N GLN A 87 14.47 20.18 -0.09
CA GLN A 87 15.82 20.67 -0.42
C GLN A 87 15.88 22.19 -0.53
N LYS A 88 14.81 22.83 -1.02
CA LYS A 88 14.69 24.29 -1.11
C LYS A 88 14.25 24.97 0.20
N GLY A 89 13.91 24.20 1.24
CA GLY A 89 13.39 24.72 2.50
C GLY A 89 11.97 25.26 2.43
N TRP A 90 11.21 24.95 1.36
CA TRP A 90 9.79 25.34 1.25
C TRP A 90 8.87 24.45 2.08
N LEU A 91 9.32 23.22 2.36
CA LEU A 91 8.61 22.26 3.19
C LEU A 91 9.56 21.71 4.25
N GLU A 92 9.18 21.87 5.52
CA GLU A 92 9.91 21.29 6.65
C GLU A 92 9.51 19.84 6.88
N PHE A 93 10.45 19.04 7.43
CA PHE A 93 10.19 17.63 7.81
C PHE A 93 8.99 17.49 8.76
N ASN A 94 8.91 18.34 9.79
CA ASN A 94 7.84 18.24 10.77
C ASN A 94 6.48 18.56 10.14
N ARG A 95 6.41 19.51 9.19
CA ARG A 95 5.18 19.83 8.46
C ARG A 95 4.73 18.68 7.57
N LEU A 96 5.64 18.03 6.84
CA LEU A 96 5.30 16.84 6.04
C LEU A 96 4.73 15.71 6.92
N LEU A 97 5.37 15.47 8.06
CA LEU A 97 4.90 14.48 9.04
C LEU A 97 3.50 14.83 9.55
N ASP A 98 3.28 16.08 9.95
CA ASP A 98 1.98 16.54 10.47
C ASP A 98 0.89 16.50 9.40
N TYR A 99 1.16 16.91 8.16
CA TYR A 99 0.22 16.77 7.05
C TYR A 99 -0.16 15.32 6.77
N THR A 100 0.79 14.39 6.87
CA THR A 100 0.52 12.95 6.68
C THR A 100 -0.31 12.39 7.85
N ILE A 101 -0.09 12.86 9.08
CA ILE A 101 -0.90 12.45 10.23
C ILE A 101 -2.32 13.02 10.11
N TYR A 102 -2.47 14.30 9.79
CA TYR A 102 -3.76 14.97 9.67
C TYR A 102 -4.59 14.41 8.52
N SER A 103 -3.97 14.04 7.39
CA SER A 103 -4.70 13.34 6.34
C SER A 103 -5.28 12.02 6.85
N GLY A 104 -4.50 11.23 7.60
CA GLY A 104 -4.99 10.01 8.26
C GLY A 104 -6.18 10.27 9.19
N VAL A 105 -6.13 11.33 9.99
CA VAL A 105 -7.24 11.75 10.87
C VAL A 105 -8.49 12.11 10.06
N ILE A 106 -8.32 12.85 8.95
CA ILE A 106 -9.42 13.20 8.04
C ILE A 106 -10.06 11.95 7.44
N TYR A 107 -9.25 10.98 6.97
CA TYR A 107 -9.75 9.70 6.47
C TYR A 107 -10.56 8.96 7.55
N CYS A 108 -10.07 8.90 8.79
CA CYS A 108 -10.83 8.33 9.90
C CYS A 108 -12.15 9.07 10.14
N GLY A 109 -12.14 10.40 10.14
CA GLY A 109 -13.35 11.22 10.28
C GLY A 109 -14.38 10.94 9.19
N LEU A 110 -13.95 10.79 7.93
CA LEU A 110 -14.82 10.46 6.80
C LEU A 110 -15.43 9.06 6.91
N VAL A 111 -14.67 8.06 7.37
CA VAL A 111 -15.21 6.72 7.62
C VAL A 111 -16.30 6.77 8.68
N LEU A 112 -16.00 7.38 9.82
CA LEU A 112 -16.96 7.47 10.94
C LEU A 112 -18.20 8.28 10.57
N PHE A 113 -18.03 9.37 9.83
CA PHE A 113 -19.15 10.17 9.34
C PHE A 113 -20.05 9.37 8.41
N ALA A 114 -19.47 8.58 7.50
CA ALA A 114 -20.22 7.70 6.61
C ALA A 114 -20.96 6.59 7.38
N ASP A 115 -20.34 6.03 8.42
CA ASP A 115 -20.95 5.03 9.31
C ASP A 115 -22.14 5.62 10.08
N LEU A 116 -21.99 6.82 10.63
CA LEU A 116 -23.05 7.51 11.37
C LEU A 116 -24.26 7.83 10.47
N LEU A 117 -24.03 8.18 9.21
CA LEU A 117 -25.08 8.44 8.23
C LEU A 117 -25.69 7.18 7.62
N GLY A 118 -25.14 5.99 7.90
CA GLY A 118 -25.61 4.74 7.31
C GLY A 118 -25.34 4.61 5.80
N ILE A 119 -24.46 5.44 5.24
CA ILE A 119 -24.05 5.41 3.81
C ILE A 119 -22.77 4.61 3.58
N SER A 120 -22.36 3.84 4.59
CA SER A 120 -21.12 3.10 4.59
C SER A 120 -21.23 1.79 3.81
N TYR A 121 -20.18 1.48 3.06
CA TYR A 121 -20.08 0.21 2.36
C TYR A 121 -19.37 -0.85 3.22
N PRO A 122 -19.77 -2.14 3.11
CA PRO A 122 -19.08 -3.22 3.80
C PRO A 122 -17.67 -3.41 3.22
N SER A 123 -16.75 -3.88 4.07
CA SER A 123 -15.35 -4.13 3.66
C SER A 123 -15.20 -5.40 2.81
N TYR A 124 -16.12 -6.37 2.95
CA TYR A 124 -16.20 -7.56 2.10
C TYR A 124 -17.58 -7.65 1.45
N SER A 125 -17.62 -7.79 0.14
CA SER A 125 -18.85 -7.76 -0.67
C SER A 125 -19.78 -8.97 -0.49
N GLY A 126 -19.38 -9.99 0.27
CA GLY A 126 -20.16 -11.22 0.48
C GLY A 126 -20.62 -11.47 1.92
N VAL A 127 -20.04 -10.76 2.89
CA VAL A 127 -20.40 -10.87 4.30
C VAL A 127 -20.36 -9.44 4.81
N ASN A 128 -21.49 -8.88 5.25
CA ASN A 128 -21.61 -7.51 5.76
C ASN A 128 -20.81 -7.33 7.07
N LEU A 129 -19.49 -7.48 6.97
CA LEU A 129 -18.51 -7.47 8.04
C LEU A 129 -17.48 -6.40 7.74
N GLY A 130 -17.27 -5.54 8.74
CA GLY A 130 -16.40 -4.37 8.66
C GLY A 130 -16.96 -3.28 7.75
N SER A 131 -16.57 -2.04 8.02
CA SER A 131 -16.98 -0.85 7.28
C SER A 131 -15.76 -0.19 6.65
N ARG A 132 -15.89 0.20 5.37
CA ARG A 132 -14.90 1.04 4.68
C ARG A 132 -15.38 2.48 4.47
N GLY A 133 -16.52 2.87 5.06
CA GLY A 133 -17.16 4.15 4.78
C GLY A 133 -17.48 4.31 3.29
N ILE A 134 -17.20 5.50 2.75
CA ILE A 134 -17.36 5.83 1.31
C ILE A 134 -16.18 5.40 0.43
N PHE A 135 -15.16 4.73 1.00
CA PHE A 135 -13.93 4.45 0.25
C PHE A 135 -14.03 3.18 -0.59
N ALA A 136 -13.41 3.22 -1.77
CA ALA A 136 -13.43 2.11 -2.73
C ALA A 136 -12.59 0.89 -2.30
N SER A 137 -11.67 1.02 -1.35
CA SER A 137 -10.75 -0.06 -0.96
C SER A 137 -10.49 -0.07 0.55
N ALA A 138 -10.99 -1.11 1.22
CA ALA A 138 -10.78 -1.33 2.66
C ALA A 138 -9.30 -1.64 2.99
N ASN A 139 -8.64 -2.45 2.16
CA ASN A 139 -7.22 -2.79 2.33
C ASN A 139 -6.31 -1.56 2.12
N GLY A 140 -6.52 -0.81 1.03
CA GLY A 140 -5.73 0.40 0.76
C GLY A 140 -5.86 1.45 1.86
N LEU A 141 -7.10 1.64 2.36
CA LEU A 141 -7.39 2.51 3.49
C LEU A 141 -6.76 2.00 4.80
N GLY A 142 -6.85 0.70 5.07
CA GLY A 142 -6.26 0.08 6.26
C GLY A 142 -4.74 0.25 6.34
N ILE A 143 -4.03 0.15 5.22
CA ILE A 143 -2.58 0.43 5.17
C ILE A 143 -2.32 1.91 5.38
N TYR A 144 -3.10 2.78 4.73
CA TYR A 144 -2.89 4.22 4.81
C TYR A 144 -3.03 4.71 6.25
N VAL A 145 -4.17 4.41 6.87
CA VAL A 145 -4.46 4.74 8.27
C VAL A 145 -3.48 4.01 9.20
N GLY A 146 -3.15 2.76 8.88
CA GLY A 146 -2.18 1.97 9.63
C GLY A 146 -0.81 2.63 9.69
N VAL A 147 -0.25 3.04 8.55
CA VAL A 147 1.04 3.73 8.49
C VAL A 147 0.97 5.09 9.17
N CYS A 148 -0.13 5.84 8.99
CA CYS A 148 -0.34 7.09 9.72
C CYS A 148 -0.35 6.87 11.24
N SER A 149 -0.94 5.77 11.73
CA SER A 149 -0.94 5.43 13.16
C SER A 149 0.48 5.20 13.69
N LEU A 150 1.36 4.60 12.90
CA LEU A 150 2.77 4.41 13.27
C LEU A 150 3.54 5.74 13.26
N LEU A 151 3.22 6.65 12.34
CA LEU A 151 3.76 8.01 12.33
C LEU A 151 3.31 8.81 13.57
N VAL A 152 2.08 8.62 14.03
CA VAL A 152 1.58 9.21 15.28
C VAL A 152 2.39 8.73 16.48
N ILE A 153 2.70 7.43 16.56
CA ILE A 153 3.58 6.86 17.60
C ILE A 153 4.95 7.54 17.56
N TYR A 154 5.56 7.63 16.37
CA TYR A 154 6.84 8.32 16.20
C TYR A 154 6.79 9.78 16.69
N LYS A 155 5.75 10.53 16.31
CA LYS A 155 5.58 11.93 16.72
C LYS A 155 5.38 12.06 18.23
N TYR A 156 4.58 11.18 18.84
CA TYR A 156 4.36 11.16 20.28
C TYR A 156 5.66 10.97 21.06
N TYR A 157 6.51 10.01 20.66
CA TYR A 157 7.79 9.79 21.34
C TYR A 157 8.81 10.90 21.09
N LYS A 158 8.73 11.59 19.95
CA LYS A 158 9.57 12.76 19.66
C LYS A 158 9.12 14.02 20.41
N SER A 159 7.81 14.21 20.55
CA SER A 159 7.19 15.40 21.15
C SER A 159 5.87 14.99 21.83
N PRO A 160 5.90 14.60 23.11
CA PRO A 160 4.75 14.00 23.78
C PRO A 160 3.63 15.03 23.99
N GLN A 161 2.57 14.90 23.20
CA GLN A 161 1.33 15.65 23.36
C GLN A 161 0.14 14.69 23.40
N LYS A 162 -0.83 14.97 24.28
CA LYS A 162 -2.02 14.12 24.48
C LYS A 162 -2.87 14.00 23.21
N ILE A 163 -2.84 14.99 22.33
CA ILE A 163 -3.57 14.97 21.06
C ILE A 163 -3.13 13.81 20.15
N TYR A 164 -1.85 13.43 20.17
CA TYR A 164 -1.35 12.30 19.39
C TYR A 164 -1.84 10.95 19.94
N LEU A 165 -2.02 10.83 21.26
CA LEU A 165 -2.66 9.64 21.82
C LEU A 165 -4.12 9.53 21.36
N PHE A 166 -4.84 10.64 21.36
CA PHE A 166 -6.21 10.69 20.84
C PHE A 166 -6.27 10.29 19.35
N PHE A 167 -5.38 10.84 18.51
CA PHE A 167 -5.30 10.46 17.10
C PHE A 167 -4.99 8.98 16.91
N TYR A 168 -4.09 8.41 17.72
CA TYR A 168 -3.79 6.98 17.65
C TYR A 168 -5.01 6.13 18.01
N LEU A 169 -5.74 6.47 19.08
CA LEU A 169 -6.95 5.75 19.49
C LEU A 169 -8.06 5.84 18.44
N LEU A 170 -8.23 7.01 17.82
CA LEU A 170 -9.15 7.21 16.70
C LEU A 170 -8.79 6.30 15.51
N MET A 171 -7.52 6.30 15.11
CA MET A 171 -7.03 5.43 14.03
C MET A 171 -7.18 3.95 14.39
N ALA A 172 -6.88 3.56 15.62
CA ALA A 172 -7.03 2.18 16.10
C ALA A 172 -8.48 1.71 16.03
N TYR A 173 -9.44 2.56 16.42
CA TYR A 173 -10.86 2.27 16.31
C TYR A 173 -11.28 2.02 14.86
N VAL A 174 -10.86 2.90 13.92
CA VAL A 174 -11.16 2.73 12.50
C VAL A 174 -10.47 1.48 11.92
N LEU A 175 -9.23 1.19 12.32
CA LEU A 175 -8.52 -0.02 11.87
C LEU A 175 -9.22 -1.32 12.34
N LEU A 176 -9.77 -1.33 13.55
CA LEU A 176 -10.61 -2.43 14.03
C LEU A 176 -11.91 -2.52 13.22
N GLY A 177 -12.57 -1.38 12.98
CA GLY A 177 -13.82 -1.29 12.22
C GLY A 177 -13.72 -1.74 10.77
N LEU A 178 -12.54 -1.61 10.14
CA LEU A 178 -12.28 -2.11 8.79
C LEU A 178 -12.32 -3.66 8.70
N MET A 179 -11.99 -4.36 9.80
CA MET A 179 -11.92 -5.83 9.86
C MET A 179 -11.07 -6.47 8.74
N THR A 180 -10.07 -5.76 8.21
CA THR A 180 -9.15 -6.30 7.20
C THR A 180 -7.91 -6.89 7.85
N ARG A 181 -7.36 -7.96 7.26
CA ARG A 181 -6.10 -8.56 7.72
C ARG A 181 -4.96 -7.52 7.77
N ALA A 182 -4.97 -6.59 6.83
CA ALA A 182 -4.05 -5.46 6.73
C ALA A 182 -4.12 -4.55 7.96
N ALA A 183 -5.33 -4.06 8.26
CA ALA A 183 -5.56 -3.12 9.33
C ALA A 183 -5.26 -3.74 10.69
N ILE A 184 -5.70 -4.99 10.91
CA ILE A 184 -5.44 -5.74 12.14
C ILE A 184 -3.93 -5.99 12.31
N GLY A 185 -3.23 -6.39 11.25
CA GLY A 185 -1.78 -6.63 11.31
C GLY A 185 -0.99 -5.39 11.70
N ILE A 186 -1.28 -4.23 11.09
CA ILE A 186 -0.61 -2.97 11.45
C ILE A 186 -1.02 -2.49 12.84
N LEU A 187 -2.28 -2.66 13.23
CA LEU A 187 -2.73 -2.34 14.58
C LEU A 187 -1.96 -3.13 15.64
N LEU A 188 -1.80 -4.44 15.47
CA LEU A 188 -1.04 -5.30 16.37
C LEU A 188 0.42 -4.83 16.49
N VAL A 189 1.05 -4.47 15.37
CA VAL A 189 2.40 -3.88 15.39
C VAL A 189 2.44 -2.55 16.14
N GLY A 190 1.44 -1.68 15.94
CA GLY A 190 1.33 -0.42 16.67
C GLY A 190 1.17 -0.62 18.19
N VAL A 191 0.30 -1.54 18.61
CA VAL A 191 0.11 -1.90 20.02
C VAL A 191 1.39 -2.49 20.61
N THR A 192 2.08 -3.35 19.86
CA THR A 192 3.38 -3.91 20.27
C THR A 192 4.43 -2.80 20.45
N LEU A 193 4.47 -1.82 19.55
CA LEU A 193 5.38 -0.68 19.65
C LEU A 193 5.09 0.19 20.87
N TRP A 194 3.81 0.46 21.17
CA TRP A 194 3.43 1.12 22.41
C TRP A 194 3.90 0.32 23.63
N PHE A 195 3.65 -0.99 23.64
CA PHE A 195 4.02 -1.87 24.74
C PHE A 195 5.55 -1.95 24.96
N ILE A 196 6.35 -2.03 23.89
CA ILE A 196 7.81 -2.09 23.97
C ILE A 196 8.37 -0.80 24.60
N ASN A 197 7.85 0.35 24.21
CA ASN A 197 8.34 1.67 24.66
C ASN A 197 7.68 2.17 25.96
N MET A 198 6.73 1.43 26.52
CA MET A 198 6.06 1.79 27.76
C MET A 198 6.98 1.57 28.98
N PRO A 199 6.89 2.39 30.06
CA PRO A 199 7.61 2.12 31.30
C PRO A 199 7.16 0.81 31.95
N TRP A 200 8.08 0.10 32.61
CA TRP A 200 7.85 -1.25 33.18
C TRP A 200 6.61 -1.35 34.09
N LYS A 201 6.36 -0.32 34.91
CA LYS A 201 5.18 -0.25 35.80
C LYS A 201 3.87 -0.42 35.02
N TYR A 202 3.73 0.29 33.91
CA TYR A 202 2.53 0.22 33.09
C TYR A 202 2.50 -1.04 32.21
N LYS A 203 3.65 -1.61 31.83
CA LYS A 203 3.69 -2.91 31.13
C LYS A 203 3.05 -3.99 31.97
N LEU A 204 3.43 -4.12 33.25
CA LEU A 204 2.83 -5.10 34.16
C LEU A 204 1.34 -4.88 34.34
N MET A 205 0.90 -3.63 34.51
CA MET A 205 -0.53 -3.30 34.59
C MET A 205 -1.28 -3.71 33.32
N SER A 206 -0.73 -3.41 32.13
CA SER A 206 -1.35 -3.75 30.85
C SER A 206 -1.45 -5.26 30.63
N LEU A 207 -0.45 -6.04 31.04
CA LEU A 207 -0.48 -7.50 31.01
C LEU A 207 -1.54 -8.06 31.97
N GLY A 208 -1.64 -7.50 33.18
CA GLY A 208 -2.66 -7.88 34.15
C GLY A 208 -4.08 -7.64 33.63
N VAL A 209 -4.34 -6.44 33.09
CA VAL A 209 -5.63 -6.11 32.46
C VAL A 209 -5.90 -7.00 31.26
N GLY A 210 -4.89 -7.25 30.41
CA GLY A 210 -5.00 -8.14 29.26
C GLY A 210 -5.39 -9.57 29.65
N PHE A 211 -4.77 -10.12 30.71
CA PHE A 211 -5.10 -11.45 31.21
C PHE A 211 -6.53 -11.53 31.76
N ILE A 212 -6.97 -10.50 32.49
CA ILE A 212 -8.35 -10.40 32.99
C ILE A 212 -9.35 -10.36 31.83
N LEU A 213 -9.09 -9.53 30.81
CA LEU A 213 -9.95 -9.44 29.64
C LEU A 213 -10.02 -10.76 28.86
N ILE A 214 -8.88 -11.42 28.65
CA ILE A 214 -8.85 -12.74 28.00
C ILE A 214 -9.64 -13.76 28.82
N GLY A 215 -9.53 -13.72 30.16
CA GLY A 215 -10.32 -14.57 31.05
C GLY A 215 -11.83 -14.34 30.93
N ILE A 216 -12.26 -13.07 30.89
CA ILE A 216 -13.68 -12.70 30.72
C ILE A 216 -14.21 -13.12 29.34
N PHE A 217 -13.39 -12.98 28.29
CA PHE A 217 -13.76 -13.28 26.91
C PHE A 217 -13.25 -14.64 26.40
N ILE A 218 -12.96 -15.59 27.30
CA ILE A 218 -12.31 -16.85 26.93
C ILE A 218 -13.16 -17.70 25.98
N GLU A 219 -14.48 -17.72 26.15
CA GLU A 219 -15.41 -18.43 25.28
C GLU A 219 -15.44 -17.86 23.85
N PRO A 220 -15.72 -16.55 23.64
CA PRO A 220 -15.71 -16.00 22.29
C PRO A 220 -14.31 -16.07 21.64
N VAL A 221 -13.24 -15.87 22.41
CA VAL A 221 -11.86 -16.00 21.90
C VAL A 221 -11.57 -17.44 21.48
N SER A 222 -11.87 -18.43 22.32
CA SER A 222 -11.63 -19.84 22.00
C SER A 222 -12.46 -20.30 20.79
N LYS A 223 -13.69 -19.82 20.63
CA LYS A 223 -14.53 -20.08 19.45
C LYS A 223 -13.89 -19.53 18.17
N VAL A 224 -13.36 -18.31 18.20
CA VAL A 224 -12.67 -17.70 17.05
C VAL A 224 -11.37 -18.43 16.73
N VAL A 225 -10.56 -18.75 17.75
CA VAL A 225 -9.30 -19.50 17.58
C VAL A 225 -9.57 -20.88 16.99
N ARG A 226 -10.55 -21.60 17.53
CA ARG A 226 -10.93 -22.92 17.06
C ARG A 226 -11.44 -22.88 15.62
N SER A 227 -12.34 -21.94 15.28
CA SER A 227 -12.82 -21.78 13.90
C SER A 227 -11.70 -21.44 12.93
N SER A 228 -10.76 -20.58 13.32
CA SER A 228 -9.60 -20.22 12.49
C SER A 228 -8.65 -21.41 12.30
N THR A 229 -8.41 -22.17 13.36
CA THR A 229 -7.55 -23.36 13.34
C THR A 229 -8.18 -24.48 12.54
N GLU A 230 -9.49 -24.73 12.70
CA GLU A 230 -10.26 -25.68 11.90
C GLU A 230 -10.26 -25.28 10.43
N MET A 231 -10.39 -23.99 10.09
CA MET A 231 -10.24 -23.52 8.71
C MET A 231 -8.82 -23.75 8.16
N ILE A 232 -7.79 -23.56 8.97
CA ILE A 232 -6.39 -23.81 8.57
C ILE A 232 -6.16 -25.31 8.37
N VAL A 233 -6.63 -26.15 9.29
CA VAL A 233 -6.52 -27.62 9.23
C VAL A 233 -7.31 -28.17 8.05
N TYR A 234 -8.53 -27.70 7.84
CA TYR A 234 -9.35 -28.04 6.67
C TYR A 234 -8.64 -27.66 5.36
N ARG A 235 -8.06 -26.45 5.28
CA ARG A 235 -7.26 -26.04 4.10
C ARG A 235 -5.96 -26.82 3.91
N LEU A 236 -5.41 -27.39 4.98
CA LEU A 236 -4.20 -28.23 4.94
C LEU A 236 -4.52 -29.69 4.61
N GLN A 237 -5.71 -30.17 4.97
CA GLN A 237 -6.12 -31.57 4.80
C GLN A 237 -6.90 -31.82 3.51
N ASP A 238 -7.76 -30.88 3.12
CA ASP A 238 -8.68 -31.03 1.98
C ASP A 238 -8.05 -30.58 0.65
N ALA A 239 -6.79 -30.16 0.70
CA ALA A 239 -6.18 -29.49 -0.41
C ALA A 239 -4.71 -29.91 -0.59
N ASP A 240 -4.38 -30.40 -1.78
CA ASP A 240 -3.03 -30.38 -2.37
C ASP A 240 -2.54 -28.93 -2.57
N ILE A 241 -2.81 -28.03 -1.61
CA ILE A 241 -2.44 -26.64 -1.64
C ILE A 241 -1.01 -26.54 -1.14
N SER A 242 -0.12 -26.25 -2.08
CA SER A 242 1.25 -25.82 -1.80
C SER A 242 1.28 -24.70 -0.74
N PHE A 243 2.39 -24.58 0.01
CA PHE A 243 2.64 -23.51 1.00
C PHE A 243 2.23 -22.10 0.52
N GLN A 244 2.29 -21.89 -0.80
CA GLN A 244 1.84 -20.70 -1.49
C GLN A 244 0.36 -20.34 -1.22
N GLY A 245 -0.58 -21.29 -1.23
CA GLY A 245 -1.99 -20.99 -0.96
C GLY A 245 -2.31 -20.70 0.51
N LEU A 246 -1.45 -21.13 1.42
CA LEU A 246 -1.52 -20.75 2.84
C LEU A 246 -1.15 -19.27 3.03
N VAL A 247 -0.09 -18.81 2.35
CA VAL A 247 0.44 -17.44 2.44
C VAL A 247 -0.43 -16.44 1.67
N ILE A 248 -0.94 -16.85 0.51
CA ILE A 248 -1.72 -16.00 -0.41
C ILE A 248 -3.21 -15.91 -0.03
N GLY A 249 -3.71 -16.87 0.76
CA GLY A 249 -5.08 -16.85 1.26
C GLY A 249 -6.13 -17.11 0.17
N GLY A 250 -7.29 -16.45 0.25
CA GLY A 250 -8.43 -16.66 -0.67
C GLY A 250 -8.18 -16.26 -2.14
N ARG A 251 -6.94 -15.93 -2.52
CA ARG A 251 -6.53 -15.55 -3.88
C ARG A 251 -5.90 -16.69 -4.66
N GLN A 252 -5.90 -17.91 -4.13
CA GLN A 252 -5.34 -19.08 -4.82
C GLN A 252 -5.86 -19.21 -6.26
N GLU A 253 -7.16 -18.99 -6.47
CA GLU A 253 -7.78 -19.05 -7.79
C GLU A 253 -7.26 -17.97 -8.76
N LEU A 254 -6.84 -16.79 -8.27
CA LEU A 254 -6.19 -15.77 -9.10
C LEU A 254 -4.79 -16.25 -9.53
N PHE A 255 -4.04 -16.87 -8.63
CA PHE A 255 -2.70 -17.38 -8.88
C PHE A 255 -2.68 -18.61 -9.79
N ASP A 256 -3.61 -19.54 -9.59
CA ASP A 256 -3.75 -20.72 -10.45
C ASP A 256 -4.12 -20.28 -11.88
N ARG A 257 -4.97 -19.25 -12.01
CA ARG A 257 -5.28 -18.63 -13.31
C ARG A 257 -4.07 -17.92 -13.92
N ALA A 258 -3.28 -17.20 -13.12
CA ALA A 258 -2.08 -16.55 -13.61
C ALA A 258 -1.09 -17.55 -14.18
N THR A 259 -0.83 -18.62 -13.42
CA THR A 259 0.10 -19.68 -13.79
C THR A 259 -0.35 -20.41 -15.06
N LYS A 260 -1.65 -20.70 -15.19
CA LYS A 260 -2.22 -21.35 -16.38
C LYS A 260 -2.13 -20.49 -17.64
N ASN A 261 -2.30 -19.17 -17.51
CA ASN A 261 -2.33 -18.25 -18.65
C ASN A 261 -0.96 -17.68 -19.01
N PHE A 262 0.01 -17.75 -18.09
CA PHE A 262 1.34 -17.24 -18.33
C PHE A 262 2.10 -18.16 -19.28
N THR A 263 2.40 -17.64 -20.46
CA THR A 263 3.11 -18.37 -21.51
C THR A 263 4.40 -17.67 -21.90
N ILE A 264 5.46 -18.47 -22.01
CA ILE A 264 6.81 -18.06 -22.47
C ILE A 264 7.17 -18.64 -23.83
N GLU A 265 6.29 -19.48 -24.39
CA GLU A 265 6.41 -20.11 -25.70
C GLU A 265 6.16 -19.09 -26.83
N ASN A 266 6.41 -19.48 -28.08
CA ASN A 266 6.14 -18.65 -29.27
C ASN A 266 6.83 -17.27 -29.25
N GLY A 267 8.06 -17.20 -28.74
CA GLY A 267 8.84 -15.95 -28.70
C GLY A 267 8.49 -15.02 -27.55
N LEU A 268 7.62 -15.42 -26.63
CA LEU A 268 7.21 -14.64 -25.45
C LEU A 268 8.19 -14.72 -24.27
N TRP A 269 9.37 -15.31 -24.44
CA TRP A 269 10.40 -15.45 -23.39
C TRP A 269 10.82 -14.11 -22.78
N TYR A 270 10.74 -13.00 -23.54
CA TYR A 270 11.06 -11.65 -23.07
C TYR A 270 10.22 -11.25 -21.85
N ARG A 271 9.00 -11.80 -21.70
CA ARG A 271 8.09 -11.50 -20.58
C ARG A 271 8.69 -11.88 -19.23
N LEU A 272 9.61 -12.85 -19.19
CA LEU A 272 10.35 -13.17 -17.96
C LEU A 272 11.29 -12.05 -17.55
N VAL A 273 11.92 -11.37 -18.52
CA VAL A 273 12.96 -10.37 -18.26
C VAL A 273 12.35 -8.98 -18.08
N VAL A 274 11.57 -8.51 -19.07
CA VAL A 274 11.04 -7.14 -19.13
C VAL A 274 9.54 -7.04 -18.83
N GLY A 275 8.84 -8.17 -18.75
CA GLY A 275 7.41 -8.22 -18.45
C GLY A 275 6.47 -8.10 -19.65
N GLY A 276 5.18 -8.31 -19.41
CA GLY A 276 4.12 -8.18 -20.41
C GLY A 276 3.49 -6.79 -20.51
N GLY A 277 3.95 -5.80 -19.75
CA GLY A 277 3.20 -4.55 -19.56
C GLY A 277 1.95 -4.78 -18.71
N TYR A 278 1.24 -3.69 -18.41
CA TYR A 278 0.10 -3.70 -17.50
C TYR A 278 -1.09 -4.49 -18.07
N PHE A 279 -1.41 -4.30 -19.35
CA PHE A 279 -2.59 -4.94 -19.93
C PHE A 279 -2.43 -6.43 -20.16
N LEU A 280 -1.32 -6.83 -20.79
CA LEU A 280 -1.06 -8.24 -21.05
C LEU A 280 -0.71 -8.97 -19.75
N SER A 281 0.12 -8.39 -18.86
CA SER A 281 0.47 -8.96 -17.55
C SER A 281 0.77 -10.47 -17.66
N TYR A 282 -0.03 -11.34 -17.02
CA TYR A 282 0.05 -12.80 -17.14
C TYR A 282 -0.84 -13.43 -18.22
N ARG A 283 -1.68 -12.67 -18.93
CA ARG A 283 -2.60 -13.19 -19.94
C ARG A 283 -1.85 -13.75 -21.15
N ASN A 284 -2.41 -14.77 -21.78
CA ASN A 284 -1.90 -15.28 -23.04
C ASN A 284 -2.43 -14.41 -24.20
N PRO A 285 -1.56 -13.77 -25.01
CA PRO A 285 -2.01 -12.93 -26.12
C PRO A 285 -2.79 -13.70 -27.18
N PHE A 286 -2.59 -15.01 -27.29
CA PHE A 286 -3.21 -15.86 -28.31
C PHE A 286 -4.56 -16.48 -27.90
N SER A 287 -4.93 -16.35 -26.61
CA SER A 287 -6.18 -16.91 -26.07
C SER A 287 -6.88 -15.90 -25.14
N MET A 288 -6.97 -14.63 -25.58
CA MET A 288 -7.55 -13.57 -24.78
C MET A 288 -9.08 -13.71 -24.66
N ALA A 289 -9.54 -14.32 -23.57
CA ALA A 289 -10.89 -14.07 -23.08
C ALA A 289 -10.91 -12.73 -22.35
N SER A 290 -11.79 -11.83 -22.77
CA SER A 290 -11.93 -10.44 -22.30
C SER A 290 -12.39 -10.30 -20.84
N GLU A 291 -12.77 -11.40 -20.18
CA GLU A 291 -13.44 -11.39 -18.87
C GLU A 291 -12.48 -11.41 -17.66
N TYR A 292 -11.19 -11.71 -17.85
CA TYR A 292 -10.29 -11.92 -16.72
C TYR A 292 -9.61 -10.64 -16.27
N SER A 293 -9.75 -10.22 -15.00
CA SER A 293 -8.92 -9.15 -14.41
C SER A 293 -7.42 -9.46 -14.62
N PRO A 294 -6.57 -8.50 -15.05
CA PRO A 294 -5.13 -8.74 -15.27
C PRO A 294 -4.28 -8.68 -13.99
N ILE A 295 -4.95 -8.70 -12.82
CA ILE A 295 -4.40 -8.20 -11.56
C ILE A 295 -4.67 -9.20 -10.43
N LEU A 296 -3.64 -9.50 -9.62
CA LEU A 296 -3.62 -10.54 -8.59
C LEU A 296 -3.81 -10.05 -7.16
N GLU A 297 -3.87 -8.74 -6.92
CA GLU A 297 -3.91 -8.15 -5.57
C GLU A 297 -2.69 -8.45 -4.69
N ALA A 298 -1.53 -8.60 -5.34
CA ALA A 298 -0.25 -8.85 -4.70
C ALA A 298 0.87 -8.23 -5.55
N ASP A 299 1.33 -7.03 -5.17
CA ASP A 299 2.22 -6.22 -6.01
C ASP A 299 3.53 -6.93 -6.36
N LEU A 300 4.04 -7.86 -5.53
CA LEU A 300 5.22 -8.64 -5.87
C LEU A 300 5.03 -9.42 -7.17
N TRP A 301 3.88 -10.07 -7.30
CA TRP A 301 3.54 -10.90 -8.45
C TRP A 301 3.02 -10.05 -9.61
N ASP A 302 2.24 -9.01 -9.33
CA ASP A 302 1.80 -8.07 -10.37
C ASP A 302 3.01 -7.37 -11.02
N VAL A 303 3.99 -6.92 -10.24
CA VAL A 303 5.23 -6.33 -10.77
C VAL A 303 6.03 -7.35 -11.58
N PHE A 304 6.09 -8.60 -11.14
CA PHE A 304 6.73 -9.66 -11.92
C PHE A 304 6.05 -9.86 -13.28
N TYR A 305 4.73 -10.02 -13.32
CA TYR A 305 4.04 -10.26 -14.60
C TYR A 305 4.03 -9.03 -15.51
N MET A 306 3.95 -7.83 -14.93
CA MET A 306 3.92 -6.57 -15.69
C MET A 306 5.31 -6.13 -16.18
N PHE A 307 6.35 -6.31 -15.36
CA PHE A 307 7.68 -5.72 -15.61
C PHE A 307 8.85 -6.73 -15.50
N GLY A 308 8.55 -8.02 -15.35
CA GLY A 308 9.52 -9.10 -15.32
C GLY A 308 10.47 -9.04 -14.13
N ILE A 309 11.59 -9.74 -14.26
CA ILE A 309 12.69 -9.73 -13.29
C ILE A 309 13.25 -8.32 -13.11
N VAL A 310 13.31 -7.49 -14.16
CA VAL A 310 13.77 -6.09 -14.06
C VAL A 310 12.88 -5.31 -13.08
N GLY A 311 11.56 -5.44 -13.19
CA GLY A 311 10.61 -4.84 -12.26
C GLY A 311 10.81 -5.32 -10.82
N LEU A 312 10.97 -6.63 -10.61
CA LEU A 312 11.24 -7.20 -9.30
C LEU A 312 12.53 -6.66 -8.67
N LEU A 313 13.60 -6.52 -9.46
CA LEU A 313 14.87 -5.97 -8.98
C LEU A 313 14.71 -4.51 -8.56
N VAL A 314 13.96 -3.71 -9.33
CA VAL A 314 13.65 -2.32 -8.97
C VAL A 314 12.82 -2.26 -7.70
N TYR A 315 11.79 -3.10 -7.58
CA TYR A 315 10.93 -3.20 -6.39
C TYR A 315 11.72 -3.61 -5.14
N GLY A 316 12.55 -4.65 -5.24
CA GLY A 316 13.42 -5.10 -4.16
C GLY A 316 14.48 -4.06 -3.79
N ARG A 317 15.06 -3.37 -4.77
CA ARG A 317 15.99 -2.26 -4.52
C ARG A 317 15.30 -1.11 -3.79
N LEU A 318 14.06 -0.77 -4.14
CA LEU A 318 13.29 0.26 -3.46
C LEU A 318 13.06 -0.12 -1.99
N PHE A 319 12.69 -1.36 -1.72
CA PHE A 319 12.53 -1.88 -0.35
C PHE A 319 13.82 -1.72 0.47
N ILE A 320 14.94 -2.22 -0.05
CA ILE A 320 16.25 -2.15 0.61
C ILE A 320 16.67 -0.69 0.81
N TYR A 321 16.48 0.16 -0.20
CA TYR A 321 16.80 1.57 -0.14
C TYR A 321 16.08 2.27 1.02
N GLY A 322 14.78 2.04 1.21
CA GLY A 322 14.05 2.63 2.35
C GLY A 322 14.56 2.17 3.72
N LEU A 323 15.09 0.95 3.85
CA LEU A 323 15.69 0.47 5.10
C LEU A 323 17.07 1.08 5.38
N CYS A 324 17.84 1.35 4.32
CA CYS A 324 19.21 1.83 4.40
C CYS A 324 19.35 3.36 4.34
N ILE A 325 18.35 4.07 3.81
CA ILE A 325 18.44 5.53 3.59
C ILE A 325 18.43 6.35 4.88
N SER A 326 17.77 5.87 5.92
CA SER A 326 17.65 6.62 7.18
C SER A 326 18.98 6.62 7.93
N LYS A 327 19.41 7.81 8.38
CA LYS A 327 20.52 7.94 9.32
C LYS A 327 20.17 7.27 10.65
N HIS A 328 21.19 6.88 11.42
CA HIS A 328 21.04 6.27 12.75
C HIS A 328 20.46 7.28 13.77
N ALA A 329 19.16 7.56 13.67
CA ALA A 329 18.39 8.30 14.67
C ALA A 329 17.68 7.32 15.61
N THR A 330 17.58 7.68 16.89
CA THR A 330 17.05 6.84 17.98
C THR A 330 15.63 6.31 17.71
N LEU A 331 14.78 7.09 17.02
CA LEU A 331 13.40 6.71 16.70
C LEU A 331 13.21 6.26 15.23
N SER A 332 14.30 6.13 14.45
CA SER A 332 14.22 5.72 13.04
C SER A 332 13.62 4.33 12.85
N TYR A 333 13.73 3.45 13.86
CA TYR A 333 13.18 2.10 13.81
C TYR A 333 11.66 2.08 13.64
N ILE A 334 10.92 3.06 14.18
CA ILE A 334 9.45 3.14 14.02
C ILE A 334 9.09 3.37 12.56
N LEU A 335 9.80 4.29 11.88
CA LEU A 335 9.60 4.57 10.46
C LEU A 335 10.03 3.37 9.59
N LYS A 336 11.11 2.67 9.96
CA LYS A 336 11.54 1.44 9.28
C LYS A 336 10.50 0.34 9.41
N ILE A 337 9.90 0.16 10.59
CA ILE A 337 8.82 -0.81 10.80
C ILE A 337 7.60 -0.43 9.97
N ALA A 338 7.24 0.86 9.90
CA ALA A 338 6.18 1.31 9.01
C ALA A 338 6.47 0.98 7.53
N TRP A 339 7.73 1.12 7.11
CA TRP A 339 8.17 0.78 5.75
C TRP A 339 8.09 -0.71 5.47
N ILE A 340 8.55 -1.53 6.41
CA ILE A 340 8.44 -2.99 6.36
C ILE A 340 6.96 -3.37 6.24
N MET A 341 6.09 -2.86 7.10
CA MET A 341 4.66 -3.20 7.08
C MET A 341 4.00 -2.81 5.76
N LEU A 342 4.32 -1.62 5.23
CA LEU A 342 3.80 -1.17 3.93
C LEU A 342 4.27 -2.09 2.79
N PHE A 343 5.56 -2.46 2.75
CA PHE A 343 6.10 -3.32 1.69
C PHE A 343 5.64 -4.76 1.79
N PHE A 344 5.59 -5.36 2.99
CA PHE A 344 5.06 -6.70 3.16
C PHE A 344 3.58 -6.76 2.80
N HIS A 345 2.80 -5.73 3.15
CA HIS A 345 1.43 -5.65 2.70
C HIS A 345 1.34 -5.51 1.17
N SER A 346 2.12 -4.62 0.57
CA SER A 346 2.21 -4.45 -0.89
C SER A 346 2.53 -5.78 -1.58
N ALA A 347 3.53 -6.51 -1.09
CA ALA A 347 3.98 -7.76 -1.70
C ALA A 347 2.92 -8.87 -1.70
N PHE A 348 2.19 -9.02 -0.59
CA PHE A 348 1.34 -10.21 -0.37
C PHE A 348 -0.16 -9.94 -0.30
N ALA A 349 -0.56 -8.74 0.12
CA ALA A 349 -1.91 -8.49 0.64
C ALA A 349 -2.63 -7.32 -0.05
N GLY A 350 -2.00 -6.54 -0.92
CA GLY A 350 -2.72 -5.51 -1.65
C GLY A 350 -1.96 -4.76 -2.73
N HIS A 351 -2.73 -4.01 -3.51
CA HIS A 351 -2.28 -3.09 -4.55
C HIS A 351 -1.82 -1.75 -4.00
N VAL A 352 -0.70 -1.72 -3.30
CA VAL A 352 -0.16 -0.48 -2.77
C VAL A 352 0.36 0.40 -3.88
N ILE A 353 1.11 -0.16 -4.83
CA ILE A 353 1.75 0.62 -5.90
C ILE A 353 0.71 1.09 -6.94
N GLN A 354 -0.38 0.36 -7.12
CA GLN A 354 -1.43 0.72 -8.10
C GLN A 354 -2.53 1.61 -7.50
N ASN A 355 -2.61 1.71 -6.17
CA ASN A 355 -3.59 2.54 -5.47
C ASN A 355 -3.00 3.92 -5.13
N GLY A 356 -3.64 4.98 -5.62
CA GLY A 356 -3.17 6.36 -5.41
C GLY A 356 -3.03 6.77 -3.94
N MET A 357 -3.92 6.29 -3.06
CA MET A 357 -3.83 6.58 -1.62
C MET A 357 -2.56 5.95 -1.02
N SER A 358 -2.33 4.66 -1.32
CA SER A 358 -1.23 3.89 -0.75
C SER A 358 0.13 4.32 -1.34
N VAL A 359 0.19 4.73 -2.62
CA VAL A 359 1.38 5.34 -3.22
C VAL A 359 1.75 6.65 -2.52
N MET A 360 0.77 7.50 -2.19
CA MET A 360 1.03 8.77 -1.50
C MET A 360 1.70 8.55 -0.15
N VAL A 361 1.17 7.65 0.68
CA VAL A 361 1.79 7.38 1.99
C VAL A 361 3.16 6.71 1.86
N MET A 362 3.35 5.86 0.84
CA MET A 362 4.66 5.26 0.53
C MET A 362 5.71 6.34 0.21
N VAL A 363 5.35 7.31 -0.64
CA VAL A 363 6.25 8.42 -1.01
C VAL A 363 6.55 9.31 0.19
N CYS A 364 5.53 9.70 0.97
CA CYS A 364 5.74 10.49 2.19
C CYS A 364 6.66 9.77 3.17
N LEU A 365 6.43 8.48 3.42
CA LEU A 365 7.25 7.68 4.34
C LEU A 365 8.70 7.56 3.85
N MET A 366 8.92 7.34 2.55
CA MET A 366 10.27 7.28 1.97
C MET A 366 11.03 8.60 2.15
N ILE A 367 10.35 9.74 1.99
CA ILE A 367 10.94 11.06 2.20
C ILE A 367 11.22 11.32 3.68
N LEU A 368 10.30 10.93 4.59
CA LEU A 368 10.54 11.01 6.02
C LEU A 368 11.76 10.17 6.42
N LEU A 369 11.91 8.96 5.88
CA LEU A 369 13.10 8.13 6.09
C LEU A 369 14.38 8.78 5.55
N LYS A 370 14.32 9.47 4.40
CA LYS A 370 15.47 10.19 3.83
C LYS A 370 15.99 11.30 4.74
N TYR A 371 15.08 12.07 5.33
CA TYR A 371 15.41 13.30 6.04
C TYR A 371 15.46 13.16 7.57
N ILE A 372 15.14 11.98 8.12
CA ILE A 372 15.27 11.75 9.55
C ILE A 372 16.73 11.93 10.00
N GLY A 373 16.95 12.78 11.01
CA GLY A 373 18.28 13.07 11.54
C GLY A 373 19.18 13.91 10.63
N SER A 374 18.64 14.61 9.62
CA SER A 374 19.41 15.54 8.81
C SER A 374 19.54 16.92 9.47
N GLU A 375 20.76 17.33 9.80
CA GLU A 375 21.08 18.65 10.40
C GLU A 375 20.62 19.84 9.55
N LYS A 376 20.58 19.69 8.21
CA LYS A 376 20.03 20.72 7.29
C LYS A 376 18.57 21.08 7.58
N VAL A 377 17.84 20.24 8.31
CA VAL A 377 16.44 20.45 8.71
C VAL A 377 16.33 20.89 10.17
N GLN A 378 17.35 20.66 10.99
CA GLN A 378 17.38 21.11 12.39
C GLN A 378 17.85 22.55 12.54
N GLY A 379 18.62 23.08 11.58
CA GLY A 379 19.09 24.48 11.59
C GLY A 379 18.00 25.56 11.44
N GLN A 380 16.76 25.20 11.09
CA GLN A 380 15.61 26.12 11.08
C GLN A 380 14.78 26.10 12.37
N LEU A 381 15.13 25.25 13.35
CA LEU A 381 14.49 25.21 14.68
C LEU A 381 15.15 26.15 15.69
N CYS A 382 16.24 26.82 15.33
CA CYS A 382 17.00 27.71 16.21
C CYS A 382 17.22 29.13 15.66
N SER A 383 16.48 29.53 14.61
CA SER A 383 16.50 30.90 14.09
C SER A 383 15.17 31.60 14.33
#